data_AF-A0A0W8EAW8-F1
#
_entry.id   AF-A0A0W8EAW8-F1
#
_cell.length_a   1.000
_cell.length_b   1.000
_cell.length_c   1.000
_cell.angle_alpha   90.00
_cell.angle_beta   90.00
_cell.angle_gamma   90.00
#
_symmetry.space_group_name_H-M   'P 1'
#
loop_
_entity.id
_entity.type
_entity.pdbx_description
1 polymer ?
#
loop_
_entity_poly.entity_id
_entity_poly.type
_entity_poly.pdbx_seq_one_letter_code
_entity_poly.pdbx_strand_id
1 'polypeptide(L)' 'MGGSDGEHAGCCPVFGAESGIPLIGLGVLMMIFGIVPHLLSSPSPFPLPITGVFIGFGIFLIWAGVSR' A
#
# COMPACT_ATOMS: atom_id res chain seq x y z
N MET A 1 41.78 12.88 19.79
CA MET A 1 41.56 11.47 19.40
C MET A 1 40.13 11.14 19.84
N GLY A 2 39.12 10.98 19.00
CA GLY A 2 39.09 10.48 17.63
C GLY A 2 38.21 9.21 17.65
N GLY A 3 37.01 9.27 17.05
CA GLY A 3 36.11 8.12 16.94
C GLY A 3 34.65 8.54 16.75
N SER A 4 34.26 8.79 15.49
CA SER A 4 32.86 8.88 15.07
C SER A 4 32.26 7.47 15.08
N ASP A 5 31.13 7.29 15.75
CA ASP A 5 30.22 6.19 15.46
C ASP A 5 28.87 6.81 15.11
N GLY A 6 28.76 7.24 13.86
CA GLY A 6 27.49 7.61 13.27
C GLY A 6 26.58 6.38 13.27
N GLU A 7 25.47 6.49 13.98
CA GLU A 7 24.36 5.53 13.97
C GLU A 7 23.85 5.34 12.54
N HIS A 8 24.43 4.37 11.82
CA HIS A 8 23.84 3.82 10.60
C HIS A 8 22.60 3.01 10.99
N ALA A 9 21.45 3.69 11.11
CA ALA A 9 20.12 3.07 11.14
C ALA A 9 19.74 2.50 9.76
N GLY A 10 20.63 1.71 9.15
CA GLY A 10 20.56 1.26 7.76
C GLY A 10 21.11 -0.15 7.54
N CYS A 11 20.89 -1.08 8.47
CA CYS A 11 21.46 -2.44 8.41
C CYS A 11 20.45 -3.59 8.28
N CYS A 12 19.18 -3.31 7.98
CA CYS A 12 18.24 -4.36 7.59
C CYS A 12 17.68 -4.03 6.20
N PRO A 13 18.18 -4.68 5.12
CA PRO A 13 17.49 -4.59 3.84
C PRO A 13 16.10 -5.20 4.04
N VAL A 14 15.08 -4.36 4.05
CA VAL A 14 13.70 -4.83 4.00
C VAL A 14 13.53 -5.42 2.62
N PHE A 15 13.64 -6.74 2.50
CA PHE A 15 13.45 -7.47 1.26
C PHE A 15 12.15 -6.99 0.61
N GLY A 16 12.27 -6.37 -0.55
CA GLY A 16 11.13 -5.82 -1.29
C GLY A 16 10.85 -4.33 -1.08
N ALA A 17 11.55 -3.57 -0.23
CA ALA A 17 11.33 -2.11 -0.13
C ALA A 17 11.75 -1.34 -1.39
N GLU A 18 12.76 -1.86 -2.10
CA GLU A 18 13.23 -1.35 -3.40
C GLU A 18 12.47 -1.95 -4.61
N SER A 19 11.79 -3.07 -4.40
CA SER A 19 10.95 -3.70 -5.40
C SER A 19 9.57 -3.06 -5.30
N GLY A 20 8.90 -2.63 -6.38
CA GLY A 20 7.55 -2.03 -6.30
C GLY A 20 6.46 -2.90 -5.64
N ILE A 21 6.79 -4.10 -5.15
CA ILE A 21 5.94 -5.09 -4.50
C ILE A 21 5.14 -4.54 -3.30
N PRO A 22 5.69 -3.75 -2.35
CA PRO A 22 4.90 -3.20 -1.25
C PRO A 22 3.83 -2.23 -1.74
N LEU A 23 4.12 -1.46 -2.81
CA LEU A 23 3.15 -0.55 -3.44
C LEU A 23 2.01 -1.34 -4.10
N ILE A 24 2.35 -2.38 -4.86
CA ILE A 24 1.37 -3.27 -5.50
C ILE A 24 0.53 -3.98 -4.44
N GLY A 25 1.16 -4.54 -3.40
CA GLY A 25 0.49 -5.21 -2.29
C GLY A 25 -0.45 -4.28 -1.52
N LEU A 26 -0.01 -3.04 -1.26
CA LEU A 26 -0.85 -2.02 -0.66
C LEU A 26 -2.06 -1.67 -1.55
N GLY A 27 -1.85 -1.51 -2.86
CA GLY A 27 -2.93 -1.20 -3.79
C GLY A 27 -3.97 -2.32 -3.90
N VAL A 28 -3.51 -3.59 -3.93
CA VAL A 28 -4.38 -4.77 -3.87
C VAL A 28 -5.15 -4.82 -2.55
N LEU A 29 -4.50 -4.56 -1.42
CA LEU A 29 -5.14 -4.52 -0.11
C LEU A 29 -6.24 -3.46 -0.05
N MET A 30 -5.98 -2.26 -0.58
CA MET A 30 -6.97 -1.17 -0.66
C MET A 30 -8.17 -1.57 -1.53
N MET A 31 -7.95 -2.26 -2.64
CA MET A 31 -9.04 -2.78 -3.49
C MET A 31 -9.91 -3.81 -2.76
N ILE A 32 -9.29 -4.78 -2.09
CA ILE A 32 -10.01 -5.80 -1.32
C ILE A 32 -10.86 -5.10 -0.25
N PHE A 33 -10.31 -4.10 0.42
CA PHE A 33 -11.02 -3.34 1.45
C PHE A 33 -12.21 -2.53 0.89
N GLY A 34 -12.14 -2.04 -0.34
CA GLY A 34 -13.26 -1.39 -1.01
C GLY A 34 -14.35 -2.36 -1.47
N ILE A 35 -13.96 -3.52 -1.99
CA ILE A 35 -14.86 -4.47 -2.68
C ILE A 35 -15.56 -5.40 -1.67
N VAL A 36 -14.80 -6.00 -0.75
CA VAL A 36 -15.30 -7.05 0.15
C VAL A 36 -16.49 -6.59 1.01
N PRO A 37 -16.48 -5.39 1.64
CA PRO A 37 -17.62 -4.93 2.42
C PRO A 37 -18.88 -4.69 1.57
N HIS A 38 -18.71 -4.36 0.29
CA HIS A 38 -19.82 -4.19 -0.65
C HIS A 38 -20.44 -5.52 -1.07
N LEU A 39 -19.63 -6.59 -1.14
CA LEU A 39 -20.09 -7.93 -1.50
C LEU A 39 -20.71 -8.69 -0.32
N LEU A 40 -20.20 -8.48 0.91
CA LEU A 40 -20.62 -9.25 2.08
C LEU A 40 -21.74 -8.61 2.90
N SER A 41 -21.94 -7.29 2.80
CA SER A 41 -22.93 -6.58 3.62
C SER A 41 -23.97 -5.85 2.77
N SER A 42 -25.24 -6.16 3.02
CA SER A 42 -26.40 -5.37 2.58
C SER A 42 -27.10 -4.80 3.83
N PRO A 43 -27.12 -3.47 4.04
CA PRO A 43 -26.60 -2.39 3.18
C PRO A 43 -25.07 -2.23 3.28
N SER A 44 -24.45 -1.70 2.21
CA SER A 44 -23.01 -1.40 2.19
C SER A 44 -22.64 -0.49 3.37
N PRO A 45 -21.63 -0.84 4.17
CA PRO A 45 -21.21 -0.02 5.31
C PRO A 45 -20.52 1.28 4.86
N PHE A 46 -20.01 1.32 3.63
CA PHE A 46 -19.35 2.51 3.08
C PHE A 46 -20.21 3.22 2.05
N PRO A 47 -20.28 4.57 2.10
CA PRO A 47 -20.87 5.36 1.03
C PRO A 47 -20.01 5.23 -0.24
N LEU A 48 -20.68 5.15 -1.39
CA LEU A 48 -20.09 4.93 -2.71
C LEU A 48 -18.85 5.80 -3.03
N PRO A 49 -18.77 7.09 -2.64
CA PRO A 49 -17.59 7.91 -2.89
C PRO A 49 -16.34 7.37 -2.20
N ILE A 50 -16.48 6.83 -0.99
CA ILE A 50 -15.36 6.28 -0.22
C ILE A 50 -14.86 5.00 -0.90
N THR A 51 -15.76 4.13 -1.33
CA THR A 51 -15.40 2.94 -2.13
C THR A 51 -14.64 3.33 -3.40
N GLY A 52 -15.09 4.39 -4.08
CA GLY A 52 -14.40 4.94 -5.26
C GLY A 52 -12.98 5.41 -4.96
N VAL A 53 -12.75 6.05 -3.81
CA VAL A 53 -11.40 6.47 -3.38
C VAL A 53 -10.50 5.26 -3.12
N PHE A 54 -10.98 4.24 -2.41
CA PHE A 54 -10.19 3.02 -2.15
C PHE A 54 -9.82 2.29 -3.43
N ILE A 55 -10.77 2.13 -4.36
CA ILE A 55 -10.51 1.48 -5.65
C ILE A 55 -9.57 2.33 -6.51
N GLY A 56 -9.86 3.63 -6.68
CA GLY A 56 -9.04 4.52 -7.51
C GLY A 56 -7.60 4.66 -6.99
N PHE A 57 -7.44 4.84 -5.67
CA PHE A 57 -6.13 4.90 -5.04
C PHE A 57 -5.41 3.55 -5.10
N GLY A 58 -6.13 2.44 -4.93
CA GLY A 58 -5.58 1.10 -5.12
C GLY A 58 -5.01 0.87 -6.53
N ILE A 59 -5.76 1.26 -7.57
CA ILE A 59 -5.28 1.20 -8.97
C ILE A 59 -4.04 2.06 -9.14
N PHE A 60 -4.06 3.29 -8.61
CA PHE A 60 -2.93 4.21 -8.70
C PHE A 60 -1.66 3.64 -8.07
N LEU A 61 -1.77 3.01 -6.89
CA LEU A 61 -0.63 2.37 -6.22
C LEU A 61 -0.10 1.16 -6.98
N ILE A 62 -0.98 0.34 -7.56
CA ILE A 62 -0.57 -0.78 -8.42
C ILE A 62 0.16 -0.24 -9.65
N TRP A 63 -0.39 0.78 -10.30
CA TRP A 63 0.23 1.40 -11.47
C TRP A 63 1.60 2.01 -11.13
N ALA A 64 1.70 2.77 -10.04
CA ALA A 64 2.95 3.35 -9.57
C ALA A 64 3.98 2.29 -9.16
N GLY A 65 3.55 1.14 -8.63
CA GLY A 65 4.43 0.02 -8.29
C GLY A 65 4.89 -0.80 -9.50
N VAL A 66 4.12 -0.83 -10.60
CA VAL A 66 4.49 -1.49 -11.87
C VAL A 66 5.35 -0.58 -12.76
N SER A 67 5.10 0.73 -12.74
CA SER A 67 5.85 1.71 -13.54
C SER A 67 7.20 2.11 -12.92
N ARG A 68 7.58 1.53 -11.79
CA ARG A 68 8.84 1.79 -11.09
C ARG A 68 9.74 0.57 -11.14
#